data_AF-A0AAV5TP80-F1
#
_entry.id   AF-A0AAV5TP80-F1
#
_cell.length_a   1.000
_cell.length_b   1.000
_cell.length_c   1.000
_cell.angle_alpha   90.00
_cell.angle_beta   90.00
_cell.angle_gamma   90.00
#
_symmetry.space_group_name_H-M   'P 1'
#
loop_
_entity.id
_entity.type
_entity.pdbx_description
1 polymer ?
#
loop_
_entity_poly.entity_id
_entity_poly.type
_entity_poly.pdbx_seq_one_letter_code
_entity_poly.pdbx_strand_id
1 'polypeptide(L)'
;MRSLVCLSLAAAAFFSFAAKTAEYNETLAVQLMHFAAATYGDREQECVTRARAEDSDWIIHSSPMRKCDIMKQECGMMIAHSESQKETVISFRGTKGAHSLWMYS
;
A
#
# COMPACT_ATOMS: atom_id res chain seq x y z
N MET A 1 16.31 -34.72 -39.83
CA MET A 1 15.41 -34.70 -38.65
C MET A 1 16.11 -34.43 -37.31
N ARG A 2 17.43 -34.61 -37.16
CA ARG A 2 18.15 -34.27 -35.91
C ARG A 2 18.45 -32.78 -35.72
N SER A 3 18.50 -31.99 -36.81
CA SER A 3 18.85 -30.56 -36.76
C SER A 3 17.76 -29.63 -36.24
N LEU A 4 16.48 -30.04 -36.33
CA LEU A 4 15.33 -29.22 -35.91
C LEU A 4 15.06 -29.28 -34.41
N VAL A 5 15.50 -30.34 -33.74
CA VAL A 5 15.32 -30.52 -32.29
C VAL A 5 16.26 -29.61 -31.50
N CYS A 6 17.46 -29.31 -32.02
CA CYS A 6 18.39 -28.42 -31.32
C CYS A 6 17.96 -26.93 -31.38
N LEU A 7 17.23 -26.52 -32.42
CA LEU A 7 16.76 -25.14 -32.55
C LEU A 7 15.63 -24.80 -31.54
N SER A 8 14.79 -25.78 -31.19
CA SER A 8 13.70 -25.57 -30.23
C SER A 8 14.17 -25.52 -28.78
N LEU A 9 15.25 -26.24 -28.42
CA LEU A 9 15.84 -26.13 -27.08
C LEU A 9 16.56 -24.79 -26.85
N ALA A 10 17.19 -24.21 -27.88
CA ALA A 10 17.82 -22.90 -27.77
C ALA A 10 16.77 -21.80 -27.52
N ALA A 11 15.61 -21.86 -28.17
CA ALA A 11 14.54 -20.88 -27.98
C ALA A 11 13.92 -20.92 -26.57
N ALA A 12 13.82 -22.10 -25.95
CA ALA A 12 13.32 -22.23 -24.58
C ALA A 12 14.26 -21.62 -23.52
N ALA A 13 15.58 -21.59 -23.78
CA ALA A 13 16.56 -21.02 -22.86
C ALA A 13 16.53 -19.47 -22.83
N PHE A 14 16.18 -18.82 -23.97
CA PHE A 14 16.08 -17.35 -24.05
C PHE A 14 14.82 -16.77 -23.38
N PHE A 15 13.83 -17.61 -23.06
CA PHE A 15 12.65 -17.23 -22.28
C PHE A 15 12.81 -17.49 -20.78
N SER A 16 14.05 -17.58 -20.28
CA SER A 16 14.33 -17.37 -18.85
C SER A 16 14.13 -15.89 -18.54
N PHE A 17 12.87 -15.48 -18.56
CA PHE A 17 12.38 -14.22 -18.04
C PHE A 17 12.83 -14.23 -16.58
N ALA A 18 13.92 -13.51 -16.30
CA ALA A 18 14.37 -13.26 -14.94
C ALA A 18 13.19 -12.58 -14.25
N ALA A 19 12.39 -13.37 -13.54
CA ALA A 19 11.41 -12.87 -12.59
C ALA A 19 12.25 -12.11 -11.57
N LYS A 20 12.41 -10.81 -11.81
CA LYS A 20 13.09 -9.89 -10.91
C LYS A 20 12.24 -9.90 -9.65
N THR A 21 12.63 -10.72 -8.69
CA THR A 21 12.01 -10.78 -7.38
C THR A 21 12.05 -9.36 -6.84
N ALA A 22 10.88 -8.74 -6.66
CA ALA A 22 10.81 -7.44 -6.02
C ALA A 22 11.45 -7.59 -4.64
N GLU A 23 12.56 -6.89 -4.41
CA GLU A 23 13.21 -6.89 -3.11
C GLU A 23 12.30 -6.14 -2.14
N TYR A 24 11.83 -6.85 -1.12
CA TYR A 24 10.96 -6.28 -0.12
C TYR A 24 11.76 -5.36 0.80
N ASN A 25 11.33 -4.11 0.91
CA ASN A 25 11.93 -3.11 1.79
C ASN A 25 11.07 -2.96 3.04
N GLU A 26 11.51 -3.58 4.14
CA GLU A 26 10.81 -3.55 5.43
C GLU A 26 10.56 -2.12 5.93
N THR A 27 11.55 -1.23 5.81
CA THR A 27 11.41 0.17 6.24
C THR A 27 10.29 0.88 5.49
N LEU A 28 10.25 0.72 4.17
CA LEU A 28 9.17 1.28 3.34
C LEU A 28 7.83 0.65 3.70
N ALA A 29 7.78 -0.66 3.92
CA ALA A 29 6.55 -1.37 4.27
C ALA A 29 5.98 -0.89 5.61
N VAL A 30 6.82 -0.72 6.63
CA VAL A 30 6.42 -0.17 7.94
C VAL A 30 5.93 1.28 7.80
N GLN A 31 6.63 2.11 7.01
CA GLN A 31 6.18 3.48 6.73
C GLN A 31 4.78 3.46 6.10
N LEU A 32 4.58 2.68 5.04
CA LEU A 32 3.28 2.56 4.35
C LEU A 32 2.19 1.99 5.27
N MET A 33 2.54 1.09 6.19
CA MET A 33 1.63 0.58 7.22
C MET A 33 1.13 1.70 8.13
N HIS A 34 1.99 2.60 8.59
CA HIS A 34 1.57 3.74 9.42
C HIS A 34 0.63 4.69 8.67
N PHE A 35 0.92 4.98 7.39
CA PHE A 35 0.02 5.76 6.54
C PHE A 35 -1.33 5.07 6.32
N ALA A 36 -1.33 3.74 6.10
CA ALA A 36 -2.57 2.98 6.00
C ALA A 36 -3.36 3.00 7.32
N ALA A 37 -2.70 2.84 8.47
CA ALA A 37 -3.33 2.88 9.78
C ALA A 37 -3.93 4.26 10.10
N ALA A 38 -3.26 5.34 9.67
CA ALA A 38 -3.74 6.71 9.85
C ALA A 38 -5.16 6.88 9.30
N THR A 39 -5.47 6.25 8.16
CA THR A 39 -6.80 6.35 7.55
C THR A 39 -7.93 5.72 8.38
N TYR A 40 -7.65 4.80 9.31
CA TYR A 40 -8.66 4.10 10.13
C TYR A 40 -9.01 4.80 11.44
N GLY A 41 -8.21 5.76 11.89
CA GLY A 41 -8.35 6.42 13.19
C GLY A 41 -8.84 7.86 13.09
N ASP A 42 -9.04 8.47 14.25
CA ASP A 42 -9.32 9.90 14.45
C ASP A 42 -8.04 10.72 14.67
N ARG A 43 -6.88 10.05 14.73
CA ARG A 43 -5.56 10.64 15.00
C ARG A 43 -4.63 10.57 13.80
N GLU A 44 -5.14 10.97 12.64
CA GLU A 44 -4.44 10.83 11.36
C GLU A 44 -3.04 11.47 11.39
N GLN A 45 -2.95 12.71 11.89
CA GLN A 45 -1.69 13.44 11.97
C GLN A 45 -0.69 12.75 12.91
N GLU A 46 -1.14 12.21 14.05
CA GLU A 46 -0.27 11.48 14.98
C GLU A 46 0.31 10.22 14.31
N CYS A 47 -0.52 9.48 13.57
CA CYS A 47 -0.08 8.30 12.83
C CYS A 47 0.88 8.63 11.68
N VAL A 48 0.62 9.72 10.96
CA VAL A 48 1.51 10.21 9.89
C VAL A 48 2.85 10.68 10.45
N THR A 49 2.85 11.43 11.55
CA THR A 49 4.10 11.85 12.22
C THR A 49 4.90 10.64 12.70
N ARG A 50 4.24 9.60 13.22
CA ARG A 50 4.91 8.34 13.63
C ARG A 50 5.40 7.50 12.45
N ALA A 51 4.93 7.74 11.22
CA ALA A 51 5.37 7.00 10.04
C ALA A 51 6.85 7.26 9.71
N ARG A 52 7.45 8.33 10.25
CA ARG A 52 8.88 8.64 10.20
C ARG A 52 9.38 9.22 11.54
N ALA A 53 10.69 9.43 11.66
CA ALA A 53 11.30 10.04 12.83
C ALA A 53 10.72 11.45 13.13
N GLU A 54 10.90 11.93 14.36
CA GLU A 54 10.25 13.13 14.92
C GLU A 54 10.36 14.42 14.08
N ASP A 55 11.31 14.51 13.15
CA ASP A 55 11.55 15.68 12.28
C ASP A 55 10.84 15.64 10.91
N SER A 56 9.80 14.83 10.75
CA SER A 56 9.13 14.68 9.46
C SER A 56 8.16 15.83 9.13
N ASP A 57 8.25 16.38 7.91
CA ASP A 57 7.44 17.50 7.41
C ASP A 57 6.16 17.05 6.69
N TRP A 58 5.60 15.90 7.10
CA TRP A 58 4.41 15.35 6.47
C TRP A 58 3.15 16.14 6.87
N ILE A 59 2.42 16.62 5.86
CA ILE A 59 1.18 17.37 6.03
C ILE A 59 0.04 16.61 5.34
N ILE A 60 -1.07 16.44 6.05
CA ILE A 60 -2.31 15.91 5.49
C ILE A 60 -3.04 17.03 4.75
N HIS A 61 -3.20 16.89 3.44
CA HIS A 61 -3.92 17.87 2.61
C HIS A 61 -5.43 17.59 2.56
N SER A 62 -5.82 16.31 2.61
CA SER A 62 -7.20 15.91 2.44
C SER A 62 -7.43 14.53 3.05
N SER A 63 -8.53 14.36 3.79
CA SER A 63 -8.97 13.06 4.30
C SER A 63 -10.49 12.87 4.21
N PRO A 64 -11.06 12.71 2.99
CA PRO A 64 -12.49 12.55 2.84
C PRO A 64 -12.93 11.14 3.22
N MET A 65 -14.05 11.07 3.94
CA MET A 65 -14.76 9.85 4.29
C MET A 65 -16.11 9.78 3.58
N ARG A 66 -16.49 8.59 3.13
CA ARG A 66 -17.78 8.36 2.47
C ARG A 66 -18.34 6.97 2.77
N LYS A 67 -19.66 6.88 2.74
CA LYS A 67 -20.39 5.59 2.77
C LYS A 67 -20.21 4.89 1.43
N CYS A 68 -19.80 3.63 1.43
CA CYS A 68 -19.41 2.95 0.19
C CYS A 68 -19.72 1.45 0.13
N ASP A 69 -20.41 0.90 1.13
CA ASP A 69 -20.98 -0.45 1.05
C ASP A 69 -22.50 -0.48 1.32
N ILE A 70 -23.09 -1.65 1.12
CA ILE A 70 -24.53 -1.90 1.31
C ILE A 70 -24.99 -1.70 2.76
N MET A 71 -24.06 -1.82 3.72
CA MET A 71 -24.30 -1.61 5.15
C MET A 71 -24.04 -0.16 5.58
N LYS A 72 -23.76 0.74 4.63
CA LYS A 72 -23.43 2.15 4.86
C LYS A 72 -22.18 2.35 5.73
N GLN A 73 -21.25 1.40 5.73
CA GLN A 73 -19.96 1.55 6.38
C GLN A 73 -19.10 2.58 5.62
N GLU A 74 -18.21 3.21 6.38
CA GLU A 74 -17.35 4.27 5.87
C GLU A 74 -16.05 3.70 5.32
N CYS A 75 -15.73 4.06 4.08
CA CYS A 75 -14.37 4.06 3.57
C CYS A 75 -13.84 5.50 3.58
N GLY A 76 -12.54 5.62 3.43
CA GLY A 76 -11.85 6.89 3.44
C GLY A 76 -10.62 6.82 2.57
N MET A 77 -10.12 8.00 2.26
CA MET A 77 -8.82 8.19 1.64
C MET A 77 -8.11 9.31 2.37
N MET A 78 -6.79 9.28 2.39
CA MET A 78 -5.95 10.34 2.94
C MET A 78 -4.87 10.66 1.93
N ILE A 79 -4.62 11.95 1.72
CA ILE A 79 -3.53 12.45 0.90
C ILE A 79 -2.58 13.19 1.83
N ALA A 80 -1.37 12.64 1.98
CA ALA A 80 -0.28 13.24 2.73
C ALA A 80 0.87 13.57 1.78
N HIS A 81 1.54 14.69 2.03
CA HIS A 81 2.68 15.14 1.24
C HIS A 81 3.83 15.55 2.15
N SER A 82 5.05 15.33 1.69
CA SER A 82 6.28 15.84 2.29
C SER A 82 7.12 16.52 1.22
N GLU A 83 7.48 17.78 1.47
CA GLU A 83 8.33 18.55 0.57
C GLU A 83 9.79 18.08 0.65
N SER A 84 10.26 17.77 1.85
CA SER A 84 11.63 17.30 2.12
C SER A 84 11.92 15.98 1.43
N GLN A 85 10.95 15.05 1.42
CA GLN A 85 11.07 13.75 0.76
C GLN A 85 10.70 13.81 -0.72
N LYS A 86 9.98 14.86 -1.15
CA LYS A 86 9.39 14.97 -2.51
C LYS A 86 8.45 13.80 -2.81
N GLU A 87 7.68 13.39 -1.82
CA GLU A 87 6.78 12.23 -1.89
C GLU A 87 5.34 12.63 -1.57
N THR A 88 4.41 12.03 -2.29
CA THR A 88 2.98 12.10 -1.98
C THR A 88 2.48 10.68 -1.73
N VAL A 89 1.90 10.47 -0.55
CA VAL A 89 1.28 9.20 -0.18
C VAL A 89 -0.22 9.35 -0.23
N ILE A 90 -0.86 8.50 -1.02
CA ILE A 90 -2.31 8.38 -1.08
C ILE A 90 -2.67 7.04 -0.45
N SER A 91 -3.30 7.10 0.71
CA SER A 91 -3.76 5.92 1.44
C SER A 91 -5.26 5.77 1.28
N PHE A 92 -5.70 4.54 1.05
CA PHE A 92 -7.11 4.19 0.96
C PHE A 92 -7.43 3.21 2.08
N ARG A 93 -8.57 3.39 2.75
CA ARG A 93 -9.15 2.35 3.59
C ARG A 93 -10.37 1.73 2.97
N GLY A 94 -10.47 0.41 3.09
CA GLY A 94 -11.71 -0.32 2.88
C GLY A 94 -12.71 -0.09 4.02
N THR A 95 -13.88 -0.70 3.91
CA THR A 95 -14.86 -0.70 5.00
C THR A 95 -14.42 -1.62 6.14
N LYS A 96 -14.94 -1.40 7.35
CA LYS A 96 -14.79 -2.35 8.44
C LYS A 96 -15.67 -3.57 8.12
N GLY A 97 -15.06 -4.69 7.75
CA GLY A 97 -15.79 -5.89 7.34
C GLY A 97 -16.66 -6.45 8.48
N ALA A 98 -17.76 -7.13 8.13
CA ALA A 98 -18.70 -7.74 9.08
C ALA A 98 -18.01 -8.61 10.14
N HIS A 99 -16.92 -9.32 9.80
CA HIS A 99 -16.18 -10.15 10.75
C HIS A 99 -15.56 -9.36 11.94
N SER A 100 -15.35 -8.05 11.79
CA SER A 100 -14.94 -7.15 12.90
C SER A 100 -16.12 -6.65 13.74
N LEU A 101 -17.36 -6.76 13.25
CA LEU A 101 -18.60 -6.40 13.96
C LEU A 101 -19.15 -7.57 14.80
N TRP A 102 -18.88 -8.83 14.41
CA TRP A 102 -19.35 -10.03 15.13
C TRP A 102 -18.46 -10.49 16.28
N MET A 103 -17.28 -9.87 16.50
CA MET A 103 -16.36 -10.22 17.59
C MET A 103 -16.64 -9.48 18.91
N TYR A 104 -17.78 -8.76 18.99
CA TYR A 104 -18.26 -8.04 20.17
C TYR A 104 -19.71 -8.43 20.54
N SER A 105 -20.14 -9.65 20.22
CA SER A 105 -21.44 -10.21 20.62
C SER A 105 -21.27 -11.58 21.25
#